data_AF-X1LD56-F1
#
_entry.id   AF-X1LD56-F1
#
_cell.length_a   1.000
_cell.length_b   1.000
_cell.length_c   1.000
_cell.angle_alpha   90.00
_cell.angle_beta   90.00
_cell.angle_gamma   90.00
#
_symmetry.space_group_name_H-M   'P 1'
#
loop_
_entity.id
_entity.type
_entity.pdbx_description
1 polymer ?
#
loop_
_entity_poly.entity_id
_entity_poly.type
_entity_poly.pdbx_seq_one_letter_code
_entity_poly.pdbx_strand_id
1 'polypeptide(L)'
;MRGLMEIGISTTQGLSRARGVTPAYGTFVFVGMRSQRIYNVDSYIADVADDLIHFDGGGGASPTSPTSFTAPEDILLSDVSFKTGPTVISKLQILRGNQATGDFLRLAAHLDTSPARSPVRLGFVRGTEVRAIEKV
;
A
#
# COMPACT_ATOMS: atom_id res chain seq x y z
N MET A 1 9.73 4.29 -63.25
CA MET A 1 8.63 4.27 -62.28
C MET A 1 9.14 3.60 -60.99
N ARG A 2 9.66 4.41 -60.06
CA ARG A 2 9.95 4.07 -58.65
C ARG A 2 8.61 4.27 -57.90
N GLY A 3 8.14 3.52 -56.92
CA GLY A 3 8.75 2.61 -55.96
C GLY A 3 8.06 2.87 -54.61
N LEU A 4 7.68 1.80 -53.91
CA LEU A 4 7.37 1.70 -52.47
C LEU A 4 5.98 2.15 -51.96
N MET A 5 5.27 1.13 -51.47
CA MET A 5 4.18 1.16 -50.49
C MET A 5 4.50 2.11 -49.32
N GLU A 6 3.57 2.99 -48.97
CA GLU A 6 3.57 3.66 -47.69
C GLU A 6 3.31 2.63 -46.57
N ILE A 7 4.39 2.35 -45.84
CA ILE A 7 4.37 1.62 -44.57
C ILE A 7 3.70 2.53 -43.55
N GLY A 8 2.59 2.07 -42.97
CA GLY A 8 1.90 2.73 -41.87
C GLY A 8 2.84 2.92 -40.69
N ILE A 9 3.30 4.15 -40.48
CA ILE A 9 3.99 4.54 -39.25
C ILE A 9 2.90 4.82 -38.23
N SER A 10 2.61 3.81 -37.40
CA SER A 10 1.88 3.99 -36.15
C SER A 10 2.60 5.06 -35.32
N THR A 11 1.93 6.19 -35.11
CA THR A 11 2.34 7.24 -34.17
C THR A 11 2.14 6.72 -32.75
N THR A 12 2.98 5.79 -32.31
CA THR A 12 3.16 5.49 -30.88
C THR A 12 4.07 6.55 -30.27
N GLN A 13 3.69 7.83 -30.39
CA GLN A 13 4.33 8.90 -29.63
C GLN A 13 3.69 8.98 -28.25
N GLY A 14 4.43 8.49 -27.26
CA GLY A 14 4.33 8.95 -25.88
C GLY A 14 3.12 8.46 -25.11
N LEU A 15 2.91 7.13 -25.02
CA LEU A 15 2.37 6.64 -23.74
C LEU A 15 3.40 7.02 -22.69
N SER A 16 3.10 8.08 -21.92
CA SER A 16 3.72 8.31 -20.63
C SER A 16 3.85 6.95 -19.98
N ARG A 17 5.06 6.54 -19.63
CA ARG A 17 5.26 5.34 -18.83
C ARG A 17 4.54 5.61 -17.52
N ALA A 18 3.25 5.31 -17.45
CA ALA A 18 2.68 4.83 -16.22
C ALA A 18 3.63 3.69 -15.85
N ARG A 19 4.50 3.93 -14.87
CA ARG A 19 5.19 2.88 -14.12
C ARG A 19 4.15 2.18 -13.25
N GLY A 20 3.02 1.84 -13.88
CA GLY A 20 1.74 1.42 -13.37
C GLY A 20 1.81 -0.07 -13.06
N VAL A 21 2.34 -0.45 -11.91
CA VAL A 21 2.11 -1.74 -11.29
C VAL A 21 0.60 -1.96 -11.15
N THR A 22 0.23 -3.23 -11.15
CA THR A 22 -1.12 -3.65 -10.78
C THR A 22 -1.43 -3.18 -9.35
N PRO A 23 -2.55 -2.46 -9.12
CA PRO A 23 -2.96 -2.08 -7.78
C PRO A 23 -2.92 -3.28 -6.82
N ALA A 24 -2.36 -3.05 -5.64
CA ALA A 24 -2.16 -4.11 -4.65
C ALA A 24 -3.15 -3.99 -3.51
N TYR A 25 -3.74 -5.12 -3.14
CA TYR A 25 -4.54 -5.26 -1.94
C TYR A 25 -3.66 -5.80 -0.81
N GLY A 26 -3.89 -5.32 0.40
CA GLY A 26 -3.22 -5.85 1.58
C GLY A 26 -4.07 -5.73 2.82
N THR A 27 -3.59 -6.28 3.93
CA THR A 27 -4.25 -6.19 5.23
C THR A 27 -3.23 -5.79 6.28
N PHE A 28 -3.59 -4.78 7.07
CA PHE A 28 -2.87 -4.35 8.26
C PHE A 28 -3.56 -4.96 9.47
N VAL A 29 -2.80 -5.65 10.30
CA VAL A 29 -3.30 -6.30 11.50
C VAL A 29 -2.85 -5.51 12.71
N PHE A 30 -3.80 -4.94 13.43
CA PHE A 30 -3.55 -4.27 14.69
C PHE A 30 -4.10 -5.08 15.87
N VAL A 31 -3.44 -4.96 17.02
CA VAL A 31 -3.88 -5.55 18.28
C VAL A 31 -4.09 -4.44 19.30
N GLY A 32 -5.28 -4.39 19.92
CA GLY A 32 -5.58 -3.52 21.04
C GLY A 32 -4.72 -3.85 22.26
N MET A 33 -3.97 -2.88 22.77
CA MET A 33 -3.05 -3.10 23.88
C MET A 33 -3.79 -3.46 25.18
N ARG A 34 -4.99 -2.90 25.37
CA ARG A 34 -5.83 -3.19 26.54
C ARG A 34 -6.84 -4.30 26.25
N SER A 35 -7.59 -4.19 25.15
CA SER A 35 -8.66 -5.13 24.84
C SER A 35 -8.17 -6.47 24.28
N GLN A 36 -6.93 -6.54 23.78
CA GLN A 36 -6.40 -7.64 22.97
C GLN A 36 -7.25 -7.94 21.71
N ARG A 37 -8.15 -7.02 21.33
CA ARG A 37 -8.96 -7.15 20.12
C ARG A 37 -8.07 -7.02 18.89
N ILE A 38 -8.31 -7.90 17.92
CA ILE A 38 -7.68 -7.82 16.60
C ILE A 38 -8.52 -6.91 15.71
N TYR A 39 -7.85 -5.98 15.03
CA TYR A 39 -8.41 -5.12 14.00
C TYR A 39 -7.70 -5.46 12.68
N ASN A 40 -8.42 -6.14 11.80
CA ASN A 40 -7.97 -6.36 10.43
C ASN A 40 -8.48 -5.18 9.60
N VAL A 41 -7.55 -4.40 9.07
CA VAL A 41 -7.85 -3.22 8.26
C VAL A 41 -7.36 -3.51 6.86
N ASP A 42 -8.28 -3.60 5.91
CA ASP A 42 -7.94 -3.81 4.52
C ASP A 42 -7.31 -2.53 3.95
N SER A 43 -6.43 -2.72 2.97
CA SER A 43 -5.67 -1.65 2.32
C SER A 43 -5.65 -1.81 0.82
N TYR A 44 -5.67 -0.68 0.12
CA TYR A 44 -5.56 -0.58 -1.33
C TYR A 44 -4.44 0.39 -1.70
N ILE A 45 -3.52 -0.08 -2.54
CA ILE A 45 -2.37 0.68 -3.04
C ILE A 45 -2.62 0.96 -4.52
N ALA A 46 -2.81 2.23 -4.86
CA ALA A 46 -3.17 2.69 -6.20
C ALA A 46 -2.02 2.64 -7.22
N ASP A 47 -0.80 2.33 -6.75
CA ASP A 47 0.45 2.42 -7.51
C ASP A 47 0.71 3.82 -8.07
N VAL A 48 0.85 4.76 -7.13
CA VAL A 48 1.17 6.16 -7.42
C VAL A 48 2.27 6.58 -6.46
N ALA A 49 3.41 6.96 -7.03
CA ALA A 49 4.55 7.42 -6.24
C ALA A 49 4.16 8.58 -5.33
N ASP A 50 4.56 8.49 -4.05
CA ASP A 50 4.28 9.50 -3.03
C ASP A 50 2.79 9.73 -2.74
N ASP A 51 1.93 8.76 -3.10
CA ASP A 51 0.51 8.81 -2.76
C ASP A 51 0.19 8.01 -1.49
N LEU A 52 -0.90 8.42 -0.83
CA LEU A 52 -1.38 7.78 0.39
C LEU A 52 -2.15 6.51 0.05
N ILE A 53 -1.94 5.47 0.87
CA ILE A 53 -2.72 4.24 0.75
C ILE A 53 -4.12 4.45 1.32
N HIS A 54 -5.07 3.70 0.77
CA HIS A 54 -6.45 3.69 1.23
C HIS A 54 -6.69 2.55 2.21
N PHE A 55 -7.52 2.79 3.22
CA PHE A 55 -7.84 1.86 4.29
C PHE A 55 -9.35 1.64 4.40
N ASP A 56 -9.76 0.44 4.77
CA ASP A 56 -11.14 0.10 5.08
C ASP A 56 -11.22 -0.87 6.28
N GLY A 57 -12.26 -0.70 7.11
CA GLY A 57 -12.43 -1.44 8.37
C GLY A 57 -13.09 -2.81 8.26
N GLY A 58 -13.32 -3.35 7.06
CA GLY A 58 -13.74 -4.75 6.86
C GLY A 58 -14.74 -5.04 5.75
N GLY A 59 -15.10 -4.06 4.91
CA GLY A 59 -15.85 -4.23 3.66
C GLY A 59 -14.96 -4.36 2.42
N GLY A 60 -13.66 -4.09 2.56
CA GLY A 60 -12.68 -4.12 1.49
C GLY A 60 -12.25 -2.72 1.07
N ALA A 61 -10.94 -2.49 1.01
CA ALA A 61 -10.39 -1.20 0.61
C ALA A 61 -10.51 -0.98 -0.90
N SER A 62 -10.70 0.28 -1.29
CA SER A 62 -10.87 0.71 -2.67
C SER A 62 -10.20 2.08 -2.89
N PRO A 63 -10.06 2.57 -4.15
CA PRO A 63 -9.53 3.90 -4.43
C PRO A 63 -10.31 5.06 -3.79
N THR A 64 -11.55 4.83 -3.36
CA THR A 64 -12.38 5.86 -2.73
C THR A 64 -12.47 5.68 -1.21
N SER A 65 -11.82 4.66 -0.66
CA SER A 65 -11.78 4.44 0.79
C SER A 65 -10.91 5.52 1.47
N PRO A 66 -11.13 5.79 2.77
CA PRO A 66 -10.33 6.77 3.52
C PRO A 66 -8.82 6.52 3.43
N THR A 67 -8.00 7.56 3.50
CA THR A 67 -6.52 7.44 3.50
C THR A 67 -5.91 7.36 4.89
N SER A 68 -6.74 7.01 5.88
CA SER A 68 -6.32 6.84 7.27
C SER A 68 -7.20 5.81 7.97
N PHE A 69 -6.61 5.16 8.97
CA PHE A 69 -7.33 4.37 9.97
C PHE A 69 -7.11 5.02 11.35
N THR A 70 -8.19 5.42 12.01
CA THR A 70 -8.11 6.05 13.33
C THR A 70 -8.07 5.00 14.42
N ALA A 71 -7.00 5.01 15.22
CA ALA A 71 -6.81 4.08 16.33
C ALA A 71 -7.96 4.21 17.37
N PRO A 72 -8.81 3.17 17.55
CA PRO A 72 -9.97 3.25 18.45
C PRO A 72 -9.57 3.20 19.94
N GLU A 73 -8.43 2.58 20.21
CA GLU A 73 -7.73 2.51 21.50
C GLU A 73 -6.21 2.55 21.23
N ASP A 74 -5.38 2.37 22.27
CA ASP A 74 -3.95 2.16 22.06
C ASP A 74 -3.74 0.82 21.37
N ILE A 75 -3.10 0.82 20.21
CA ILE A 75 -2.94 -0.35 19.35
C ILE A 75 -1.48 -0.57 18.94
N LEU A 76 -1.16 -1.82 18.64
CA LEU A 76 0.11 -2.24 18.04
C LEU A 76 -0.15 -2.78 16.64
N LEU A 77 0.50 -2.22 15.62
CA LEU A 77 0.60 -2.86 14.31
C LEU A 77 1.51 -4.08 14.45
N SER A 78 0.95 -5.27 14.26
CA SER A 78 1.61 -6.56 14.52
C SER A 78 2.00 -7.31 13.24
N ASP A 79 1.21 -7.17 12.18
CA ASP A 79 1.50 -7.76 10.88
C ASP A 79 0.96 -6.87 9.75
N VAL A 80 1.61 -6.97 8.61
CA VAL A 80 1.13 -6.43 7.35
C VAL A 80 1.39 -7.46 6.26
N SER A 81 0.37 -7.71 5.46
CA SER A 81 0.46 -8.64 4.34
C SER A 81 -0.11 -8.02 3.08
N PHE A 82 0.53 -8.29 1.94
CA PHE A 82 0.11 -7.78 0.64
C PHE A 82 -0.01 -8.92 -0.37
N LYS A 83 -1.07 -8.87 -1.16
CA LYS A 83 -1.20 -9.68 -2.37
C LYS A 83 -0.35 -9.03 -3.45
N THR A 84 0.58 -9.76 -4.05
CA THR A 84 1.39 -9.21 -5.16
C THR A 84 1.38 -10.10 -6.40
N GLY A 85 1.47 -9.44 -7.55
CA GLY A 85 1.96 -10.00 -8.81
C GLY A 85 3.32 -9.36 -9.17
N PRO A 86 4.01 -9.86 -10.21
CA PRO A 86 5.33 -9.35 -10.56
C PRO A 86 5.20 -8.01 -11.28
N THR A 87 5.66 -6.88 -10.71
CA THR A 87 6.38 -5.87 -11.52
C THR A 87 7.12 -4.74 -10.79
N VAL A 88 6.73 -4.21 -9.63
CA VAL A 88 7.61 -3.25 -8.92
C VAL A 88 7.41 -3.39 -7.41
N ILE A 89 8.51 -3.59 -6.69
CA ILE A 89 8.51 -3.66 -5.24
C ILE A 89 8.69 -2.24 -4.73
N SER A 90 7.62 -1.63 -4.21
CA SER A 90 7.69 -0.36 -3.47
C SER A 90 7.90 -0.59 -1.97
N LYS A 91 8.18 0.50 -1.25
CA LYS A 91 8.21 0.52 0.22
C LYS A 91 7.16 1.50 0.72
N LEU A 92 6.47 1.16 1.80
CA LEU A 92 5.54 2.05 2.46
C LEU A 92 6.22 2.71 3.65
N GLN A 93 6.18 4.04 3.71
CA GLN A 93 6.52 4.77 4.93
C GLN A 93 5.27 4.87 5.79
N ILE A 94 5.36 4.39 7.03
CA ILE A 94 4.27 4.51 8.01
C ILE A 94 4.26 5.92 8.61
N LEU A 95 3.05 6.47 8.80
CA LEU A 95 2.84 7.81 9.36
C LEU A 95 1.95 7.76 10.60
N ARG A 96 2.14 8.74 11.49
CA ARG A 96 1.22 9.14 12.57
C ARG A 96 0.64 10.51 12.21
N GLY A 97 -0.59 10.53 11.71
CA GLY A 97 -1.12 11.68 10.98
C GLY A 97 -0.22 12.01 9.78
N ASN A 98 0.34 13.21 9.74
CA ASN A 98 1.27 13.63 8.68
C ASN A 98 2.76 13.48 9.05
N GLN A 99 3.07 12.91 10.22
CA GLN A 99 4.44 12.73 10.68
C GLN A 99 4.95 11.34 10.34
N ALA A 100 6.08 11.26 9.63
CA ALA A 100 6.72 9.99 9.32
C ALA A 100 7.29 9.34 10.59
N THR A 101 7.10 8.03 10.74
CA THR A 101 7.68 7.30 11.88
C THR A 101 9.14 6.92 11.67
N GLY A 102 9.62 6.98 10.42
CA GLY A 102 10.92 6.43 10.00
C GLY A 102 10.87 4.93 9.67
N ASP A 103 9.74 4.26 9.94
CA ASP A 103 9.56 2.86 9.64
C ASP A 103 9.08 2.64 8.21
N PHE A 104 9.81 1.81 7.48
CA PHE A 104 9.48 1.41 6.12
C PHE A 104 9.10 -0.06 6.05
N LEU A 105 7.93 -0.35 5.50
CA LEU A 105 7.52 -1.71 5.15
C LEU A 105 7.89 -1.98 3.70
N ARG A 106 8.75 -2.97 3.44
CA ARG A 106 9.05 -3.39 2.08
C ARG A 106 7.99 -4.39 1.61
N LEU A 107 7.24 -4.07 0.56
CA LEU A 107 6.14 -4.93 0.09
C LEU A 107 6.60 -6.39 -0.12
N ALA A 108 7.78 -6.60 -0.71
CA ALA A 108 8.34 -7.93 -0.96
C ALA A 108 8.68 -8.73 0.32
N ALA A 109 8.94 -8.08 1.45
CA ALA A 109 9.17 -8.76 2.73
C ALA A 109 7.86 -9.11 3.45
N HIS A 110 6.74 -8.59 2.94
CA HIS A 110 5.41 -8.67 3.55
C HIS A 110 4.39 -9.32 2.60
N LEU A 111 4.82 -10.23 1.74
CA LEU A 111 3.91 -10.98 0.86
C LEU A 111 2.98 -11.88 1.67
N ASP A 112 1.71 -11.93 1.28
CA ASP A 112 0.70 -12.85 1.84
C ASP A 112 1.12 -14.32 1.72
N THR A 113 1.78 -14.67 0.61
CA THR A 113 2.37 -15.99 0.33
C THR A 113 3.63 -16.31 1.13
N SER A 114 4.27 -15.33 1.77
CA SER A 114 5.45 -15.57 2.60
C SER A 114 5.04 -15.92 4.03
N PRO A 115 5.28 -17.15 4.51
CA PRO A 115 4.98 -17.50 5.90
C PRO A 115 5.98 -16.89 6.90
N ALA A 116 7.15 -16.44 6.42
CA ALA A 116 8.19 -15.83 7.23
C ALA A 116 8.34 -14.35 6.88
N ARG A 117 7.44 -13.51 7.42
CA ARG A 117 7.51 -12.05 7.31
C ARG A 117 8.29 -11.45 8.47
N SER A 118 8.95 -10.33 8.22
CA SER A 118 9.60 -9.57 9.30
C SER A 118 8.51 -9.08 10.28
N PRO A 119 8.67 -9.26 11.59
CA PRO A 119 7.66 -8.84 12.55
C PRO A 119 7.54 -7.31 12.54
N VAL A 120 6.31 -6.81 12.56
CA VAL A 120 6.03 -5.37 12.72
C VAL A 120 5.64 -5.13 14.17
N ARG A 121 6.19 -4.07 14.79
CA ARG A 121 5.89 -3.69 16.18
C ARG A 121 5.83 -2.18 16.31
N LEU A 122 4.80 -1.59 15.73
CA LEU A 122 4.61 -0.13 15.75
C LEU A 122 3.40 0.26 16.59
N GLY A 123 3.65 1.00 17.67
CA GLY A 123 2.61 1.47 18.58
C GLY A 123 1.96 2.77 18.10
N PHE A 124 0.65 2.86 18.30
CA PHE A 124 -0.18 4.04 18.06
C PHE A 124 -1.07 4.28 19.26
N VAL A 125 -1.10 5.52 19.75
CA VAL A 125 -2.00 5.92 20.83
C VAL A 125 -3.41 6.12 20.29
N ARG A 126 -4.41 5.94 21.15
CA ARG A 126 -5.82 6.20 20.82
C ARG A 126 -6.00 7.55 20.11
N GLY A 127 -6.80 7.54 19.05
CA GLY A 127 -7.10 8.72 18.25
C GLY A 127 -6.02 9.08 17.22
N THR A 128 -4.89 8.37 17.19
CA THR A 128 -3.90 8.55 16.12
C THR A 128 -4.47 8.10 14.79
N GLU A 129 -4.36 8.95 13.78
CA GLU A 129 -4.59 8.54 12.39
C GLU A 129 -3.37 7.77 11.89
N VAL A 130 -3.52 6.48 11.69
CA VAL A 130 -2.53 5.65 11.01
C VAL A 130 -2.66 5.87 9.52
N ARG A 131 -1.57 6.24 8.86
CA ARG A 131 -1.52 6.37 7.39
C ARG A 131 -0.27 5.67 6.88
N ALA A 132 -0.24 5.37 5.58
CA ALA A 132 0.99 5.01 4.91
C ALA A 132 1.07 5.70 3.55
N ILE A 133 2.29 6.00 3.13
CA ILE A 133 2.58 6.62 1.84
C ILE A 133 3.52 5.71 1.06
N GLU A 134 3.21 5.51 -0.22
CA GLU A 134 4.07 4.77 -1.13
C GLU A 134 5.34 5.60 -1.43
N LYS A 135 6.50 4.99 -1.25
CA LYS A 135 7.80 5.60 -1.56
C LYS A 135 8.51 4.74 -2.61
N VAL A 136 8.94 5.39 -3.69
CA VAL A 136 9.68 4.78 -4.81
C VAL A 136 11.18 5.04 -4.66
#